data_AF-A0A3Q8WSF1-F1
#
_entry.id   AF-A0A3Q8WSF1-F1
#
_cell.length_a   1.000
_cell.length_b   1.000
_cell.length_c   1.000
_cell.angle_alpha   90.00
_cell.angle_beta   90.00
_cell.angle_gamma   90.00
#
_symmetry.space_group_name_H-M   'P 1'
#
loop_
_entity.id
_entity.type
_entity.pdbx_description
1 polymer ?
#
loop_
_entity_poly.entity_id
_entity_poly.type
_entity_poly.pdbx_seq_one_letter_code
_entity_poly.pdbx_strand_id
1 'polypeptide(L)'
;MEFKPALSVKETLDYLTTRLDPIIAERLDDVLGGHPWTVVLALLDQQNQKKRSYAIERYDLQAQLRMLSERLGELGWPFGRDSYSVKRLAAELKIFRNQSAHNAPLTTIDAFRSSDYALRLLEQLDDGEGMEALRTFRRQALEALAAEENISVQQADETPNPIEVDDPDADDGTDGDEGVEPDTEVLSRDGDPDTTIGNRRLEYEPWTVVPVGGSDVIEYPRRKASKAQLRAAVSEIVSFEGPIHIDRLTRLVLASFDIRRKTTRQETRTSGVIKRMCATGRGARIDGHDFWIDGDGFVWPAEIDRETWSEFRPAGDHHRPFHLISPVEIANAARFLRGKNPGMADPELRRRVMRVFGRQRETQPVTDQLSKAWNLL
;
A
#
# COMPACT_ATOMS: atom_id res chain seq x y z
N MET A 1 -35.40 -5.49 13.55
CA MET A 1 -34.28 -4.80 14.22
C MET A 1 -33.62 -3.96 13.14
N GLU A 2 -33.37 -2.67 13.38
CA GLU A 2 -32.78 -1.77 12.38
C GLU A 2 -31.34 -2.21 12.06
N PHE A 3 -31.01 -2.36 10.78
CA PHE A 3 -29.68 -2.77 10.33
C PHE A 3 -28.67 -1.65 10.62
N LYS A 4 -27.52 -2.00 11.20
CA LYS A 4 -26.47 -1.04 11.57
C LYS A 4 -25.22 -1.30 10.75
N PRO A 5 -24.92 -0.49 9.71
CA PRO A 5 -23.84 -0.80 8.79
C PRO A 5 -22.46 -0.86 9.46
N ALA A 6 -22.14 0.10 10.32
CA ALA A 6 -20.86 0.13 11.03
C ALA A 6 -20.66 -1.10 11.95
N LEU A 7 -21.73 -1.62 12.54
CA LEU A 7 -21.68 -2.83 13.35
C LEU A 7 -21.44 -4.06 12.46
N SER A 8 -22.16 -4.16 11.34
CA SER A 8 -22.02 -5.28 10.39
C SER A 8 -20.61 -5.34 9.78
N VAL A 9 -20.02 -4.19 9.43
CA VAL A 9 -18.61 -4.12 8.98
C VAL A 9 -17.69 -4.61 10.10
N LYS A 10 -17.88 -4.12 11.33
CA LYS A 10 -17.06 -4.55 12.46
C LYS A 10 -17.16 -6.06 12.72
N GLU A 11 -18.36 -6.62 12.75
CA GLU A 11 -18.59 -8.06 12.92
C GLU A 11 -17.92 -8.88 11.82
N THR A 12 -17.97 -8.40 10.57
CA THR A 12 -17.27 -9.02 9.43
C THR A 12 -15.76 -9.03 9.65
N LEU A 13 -15.16 -7.90 10.06
CA LEU A 13 -13.73 -7.78 10.30
C LEU A 13 -13.26 -8.59 11.51
N ASP A 14 -14.03 -8.57 12.61
CA ASP A 14 -13.76 -9.35 13.81
C ASP A 14 -13.83 -10.85 13.50
N TYR A 15 -14.84 -11.29 12.72
CA TYR A 15 -14.93 -12.68 12.28
C TYR A 15 -13.76 -13.10 11.40
N LEU A 16 -13.40 -12.28 10.41
CA LEU A 16 -12.26 -12.54 9.54
C LEU A 16 -10.97 -12.70 10.35
N THR A 17 -10.80 -11.90 11.41
CA THR A 17 -9.65 -11.97 12.32
C THR A 17 -9.49 -13.36 12.95
N THR A 18 -10.60 -14.01 13.29
CA THR A 18 -10.58 -15.36 13.88
C THR A 18 -10.22 -16.46 12.88
N ARG A 19 -10.53 -16.26 11.59
CA ARG A 19 -10.27 -17.24 10.53
C ARG A 19 -8.88 -17.13 9.94
N LEU A 20 -8.33 -15.92 9.81
CA LEU A 20 -7.03 -15.72 9.15
C LEU A 20 -5.85 -16.25 9.96
N ASP A 21 -5.88 -16.20 11.30
CA ASP A 21 -4.78 -16.70 12.13
C ASP A 21 -4.43 -18.18 11.86
N PRO A 22 -5.37 -19.14 11.95
CA PRO A 22 -5.05 -20.54 11.68
C PRO A 22 -4.63 -20.78 10.22
N ILE A 23 -5.26 -20.09 9.26
CA ILE A 23 -4.93 -20.24 7.83
C ILE A 23 -3.48 -19.78 7.55
N ILE A 24 -3.08 -18.63 8.09
CA ILE A 24 -1.73 -18.09 7.91
C ILE A 24 -0.71 -19.00 8.60
N ALA A 25 -1.02 -19.47 9.81
CA ALA A 25 -0.15 -20.36 10.57
C ALA A 25 0.10 -21.68 9.83
N GLU A 26 -0.96 -22.36 9.38
CA GLU A 26 -0.85 -23.63 8.64
C GLU A 26 -0.04 -23.48 7.36
N ARG A 27 -0.25 -22.40 6.60
CA ARG A 27 0.44 -22.16 5.33
C ARG A 27 1.95 -21.97 5.49
N LEU A 28 2.39 -21.49 6.64
CA LEU A 28 3.78 -21.16 6.92
C LEU A 28 4.46 -22.13 7.90
N ASP A 29 3.77 -23.17 8.36
CA ASP A 29 4.27 -24.09 9.38
C ASP A 29 5.58 -24.76 8.94
N ASP A 30 5.62 -25.26 7.71
CA ASP A 30 6.80 -25.91 7.09
C ASP A 30 8.01 -24.96 7.00
N VAL A 31 7.76 -23.66 6.84
CA VAL A 31 8.80 -22.64 6.64
C VAL A 31 9.31 -22.09 7.97
N LEU A 32 8.42 -21.94 8.95
CA LEU A 32 8.72 -21.25 10.21
C LEU A 32 9.16 -22.18 11.33
N GLY A 33 9.11 -23.50 11.15
CA GLY A 33 9.65 -24.46 12.11
C GLY A 33 9.06 -24.33 13.52
N GLY A 34 7.76 -23.99 13.60
CA GLY A 34 7.04 -23.78 14.87
C GLY A 34 7.10 -22.37 15.45
N HIS A 35 7.77 -21.41 14.81
CA HIS A 35 7.66 -20.00 15.17
C HIS A 35 6.31 -19.40 14.73
N PRO A 36 5.75 -18.43 15.47
CA PRO A 36 4.53 -17.75 15.02
C PRO A 36 4.78 -16.95 13.74
N TRP A 37 3.78 -16.91 12.87
CA TRP A 37 3.83 -16.14 11.63
C TRP A 37 4.12 -14.65 11.83
N THR A 38 3.81 -14.09 13.02
CA THR A 38 4.08 -12.68 13.35
C THR A 38 5.56 -12.32 13.33
N VAL A 39 6.47 -13.30 13.48
CA VAL A 39 7.92 -13.10 13.33
C VAL A 39 8.28 -12.64 11.92
N VAL A 40 7.54 -13.10 10.90
CA VAL A 40 7.78 -12.71 9.50
C VAL A 40 7.66 -11.20 9.34
N LEU A 41 6.57 -10.62 9.81
CA LEU A 41 6.37 -9.16 9.73
C LEU A 41 7.33 -8.40 10.64
N ALA A 42 7.68 -8.94 11.81
CA ALA A 42 8.63 -8.29 12.71
C ALA A 42 10.02 -8.16 12.05
N LEU A 43 10.48 -9.23 11.38
CA LEU A 43 11.73 -9.21 10.62
C LEU A 43 11.64 -8.28 9.40
N LEU A 44 10.53 -8.29 8.65
CA LEU A 44 10.33 -7.36 7.53
C LEU A 44 10.33 -5.89 7.98
N ASP A 45 9.68 -5.58 9.10
CA ASP A 45 9.64 -4.23 9.64
C ASP A 45 11.02 -3.80 10.17
N GLN A 46 11.78 -4.72 10.79
CA GLN A 46 13.17 -4.48 11.18
C GLN A 46 14.06 -4.22 9.97
N GLN A 47 13.94 -5.05 8.92
CA GLN A 47 14.68 -4.88 7.67
C GLN A 47 14.37 -3.55 6.97
N ASN A 48 13.13 -3.08 7.04
CA ASN A 48 12.71 -1.79 6.49
C ASN A 48 12.88 -0.60 7.46
N GLN A 49 13.47 -0.84 8.64
CA GLN A 49 13.70 0.14 9.69
C GLN A 49 12.43 0.88 10.14
N LYS A 50 11.29 0.17 10.14
CA LYS A 50 10.02 0.66 10.69
C LYS A 50 10.04 0.53 12.22
N LYS A 51 9.97 1.67 12.92
CA LYS A 51 9.86 1.75 14.38
C LYS A 51 8.40 1.56 14.78
N ARG A 52 8.05 0.36 15.26
CA ARG A 52 6.74 0.11 15.87
C ARG A 52 6.73 0.45 17.35
N SER A 53 5.59 0.99 17.81
CA SER A 53 5.35 1.26 19.24
C SER A 53 4.77 0.06 19.99
N TYR A 54 4.32 -0.98 19.29
CA TYR A 54 3.70 -2.18 19.87
C TYR A 54 4.10 -3.45 19.10
N ALA A 55 4.04 -4.59 19.78
CA ALA A 55 4.31 -5.90 19.21
C ALA A 55 3.19 -6.34 18.26
N ILE A 56 3.53 -7.12 17.23
CA ILE A 56 2.55 -7.64 16.28
C ILE A 56 1.79 -8.79 16.93
N GLU A 57 0.49 -8.62 17.08
CA GLU A 57 -0.40 -9.62 17.67
C GLU A 57 -1.03 -10.53 16.62
N ARG A 58 -1.29 -11.78 16.99
CA ARG A 58 -1.87 -12.80 16.10
C ARG A 58 -3.29 -12.46 15.64
N TYR A 59 -4.04 -11.72 16.46
CA TYR A 59 -5.40 -11.29 16.16
C TYR A 59 -5.45 -9.81 15.75
N ASP A 60 -4.32 -9.21 15.33
CA ASP A 60 -4.35 -7.91 14.67
C ASP A 60 -4.68 -8.10 13.19
N LEU A 61 -5.91 -7.78 12.80
CA LEU A 61 -6.36 -7.88 11.42
C LEU A 61 -5.47 -7.09 10.45
N GLN A 62 -4.91 -5.95 10.87
CA GLN A 62 -4.00 -5.19 10.00
C GLN A 62 -2.76 -6.03 9.69
N ALA A 63 -2.19 -6.71 10.69
CA ALA A 63 -1.04 -7.59 10.50
C ALA A 63 -1.38 -8.81 9.64
N GLN A 64 -2.52 -9.45 9.89
CA GLN A 64 -2.97 -10.60 9.09
C GLN A 64 -3.14 -10.20 7.61
N LEU A 65 -3.80 -9.07 7.33
CA LEU A 65 -3.98 -8.60 5.95
C LEU A 65 -2.65 -8.16 5.31
N ARG A 66 -1.69 -7.65 6.08
CA ARG A 66 -0.32 -7.38 5.58
C ARG A 66 0.36 -8.65 5.09
N MET A 67 0.21 -9.78 5.79
CA MET A 67 0.77 -11.06 5.34
C MET A 67 0.25 -11.46 3.95
N LEU A 68 -1.01 -11.14 3.66
CA LEU A 68 -1.68 -11.48 2.41
C LEU A 68 -1.40 -10.47 1.28
N SER A 69 -1.15 -9.20 1.62
CA SER A 69 -1.01 -8.11 0.63
C SER A 69 0.44 -7.75 0.28
N GLU A 70 1.37 -7.94 1.20
CA GLU A 70 2.78 -7.55 1.05
C GLU A 70 3.63 -8.73 0.57
N ARG A 71 4.74 -8.41 -0.11
CA ARG A 71 5.74 -9.42 -0.48
C ARG A 71 6.53 -9.85 0.76
N LEU A 72 6.54 -11.15 1.05
CA LEU A 72 7.21 -11.73 2.21
C LEU A 72 8.68 -12.06 1.92
N GLY A 73 9.46 -11.05 1.52
CA GLY A 73 10.86 -11.23 1.16
C GLY A 73 11.04 -12.20 -0.02
N GLU A 74 11.86 -13.23 0.19
CA GLU A 74 12.11 -14.30 -0.78
C GLU A 74 10.96 -15.32 -0.87
N LEU A 75 10.09 -15.41 0.14
CA LEU A 75 8.90 -16.26 0.10
C LEU A 75 7.85 -15.76 -0.91
N GLY A 76 7.98 -14.52 -1.39
CA GLY A 76 7.08 -13.95 -2.38
C GLY A 76 5.67 -13.76 -1.84
N TRP A 77 4.69 -14.40 -2.49
CA TRP A 77 3.26 -14.34 -2.13
C TRP A 77 2.70 -15.76 -1.95
N PRO A 78 2.88 -16.37 -0.75
CA PRO A 78 2.59 -17.80 -0.54
C PRO A 78 1.09 -18.13 -0.37
N PHE A 79 0.20 -17.15 -0.47
CA PHE A 79 -1.21 -17.28 -0.12
C PHE A 79 -2.15 -17.32 -1.33
N GLY A 80 -3.11 -18.23 -1.23
CA GLY A 80 -4.23 -18.39 -2.16
C GLY A 80 -3.88 -19.02 -3.51
N ARG A 81 -4.92 -19.26 -4.30
CA ARG A 81 -4.82 -19.82 -5.67
C ARG A 81 -4.33 -18.76 -6.67
N ASP A 82 -4.81 -17.53 -6.50
CA ASP A 82 -4.39 -16.35 -7.25
C ASP A 82 -3.89 -15.27 -6.28
N SER A 83 -2.57 -15.08 -6.25
CA SER A 83 -1.91 -14.11 -5.39
C SER A 83 -2.34 -12.67 -5.70
N TYR A 84 -2.66 -12.35 -6.96
CA TYR A 84 -3.13 -11.01 -7.32
C TYR A 84 -4.50 -10.71 -6.71
N SER A 85 -5.43 -11.66 -6.81
CA SER A 85 -6.75 -11.55 -6.21
C SER A 85 -6.68 -11.43 -4.69
N VAL A 86 -5.86 -12.25 -4.01
CA VAL A 86 -5.66 -12.18 -2.56
C VAL A 86 -5.12 -10.81 -2.14
N LYS A 87 -4.06 -10.33 -2.81
CA LYS A 87 -3.46 -9.01 -2.50
C LYS A 87 -4.47 -7.89 -2.62
N ARG A 88 -5.24 -7.89 -3.72
CA ARG A 88 -6.25 -6.85 -3.98
C ARG A 88 -7.36 -6.88 -2.93
N LEU A 89 -7.90 -8.04 -2.61
CA LEU A 89 -8.95 -8.19 -1.61
C LEU A 89 -8.46 -7.82 -0.21
N ALA A 90 -7.22 -8.18 0.15
CA ALA A 90 -6.61 -7.78 1.40
C ALA A 90 -6.43 -6.26 1.48
N ALA A 91 -6.00 -5.62 0.40
CA ALA A 91 -5.87 -4.17 0.32
C ALA A 91 -7.20 -3.43 0.51
N GLU A 92 -8.29 -3.91 -0.11
CA GLU A 92 -9.66 -3.39 0.11
C GLU A 92 -10.06 -3.50 1.59
N LEU A 93 -9.85 -4.66 2.21
CA LEU A 93 -10.22 -4.92 3.60
C LEU A 93 -9.41 -4.06 4.59
N LYS A 94 -8.14 -3.77 4.31
CA LYS A 94 -7.32 -2.85 5.12
C LYS A 94 -7.93 -1.45 5.13
N ILE A 95 -8.49 -0.99 4.02
CA ILE A 95 -9.15 0.32 3.95
C ILE A 95 -10.42 0.34 4.80
N PHE A 96 -11.28 -0.68 4.71
CA PHE A 96 -12.46 -0.78 5.58
C PHE A 96 -12.09 -0.89 7.06
N ARG A 97 -11.03 -1.65 7.38
CA ARG A 97 -10.49 -1.74 8.74
C ARG A 97 -10.03 -0.37 9.23
N ASN A 98 -9.29 0.39 8.41
CA ASN A 98 -8.83 1.73 8.77
C ASN A 98 -10.00 2.71 8.94
N GLN A 99 -11.01 2.65 8.06
CA GLN A 99 -12.25 3.42 8.21
C GLN A 99 -12.95 3.11 9.54
N SER A 100 -13.10 1.82 9.89
CA SER A 100 -13.68 1.39 11.16
C SER A 100 -12.87 1.87 12.36
N ALA A 101 -11.54 1.72 12.33
CA ALA A 101 -10.63 2.18 13.39
C ALA A 101 -10.68 3.70 13.63
N HIS A 102 -10.90 4.48 12.57
CA HIS A 102 -11.05 5.94 12.65
C HIS A 102 -12.50 6.41 12.89
N ASN A 103 -13.43 5.50 13.22
CA ASN A 103 -14.86 5.79 13.39
C ASN A 103 -15.45 6.58 12.21
N ALA A 104 -15.03 6.23 10.99
CA ALA A 104 -15.63 6.76 9.78
C ALA A 104 -17.10 6.32 9.70
N PRO A 105 -17.99 7.17 9.17
CA PRO A 105 -19.35 6.74 8.89
C PRO A 105 -19.32 5.71 7.77
N LEU A 106 -19.82 4.52 8.07
CA LEU A 106 -19.94 3.40 7.14
C LEU A 106 -21.40 3.29 6.71
N THR A 107 -21.60 3.04 5.42
CA THR A 107 -22.90 2.91 4.77
C THR A 107 -23.30 1.46 4.57
N THR A 108 -24.56 1.19 4.24
CA THR A 108 -25.07 -0.16 3.99
C THR A 108 -24.35 -0.84 2.82
N ILE A 109 -23.98 -0.07 1.77
CA ILE A 109 -23.14 -0.57 0.69
C ILE A 109 -21.73 -0.94 1.16
N ASP A 110 -21.15 -0.24 2.14
CA ASP A 110 -19.85 -0.59 2.72
C ASP A 110 -19.93 -1.91 3.52
N ALA A 111 -21.02 -2.14 4.25
CA ALA A 111 -21.28 -3.41 4.92
C ALA A 111 -21.39 -4.58 3.92
N PHE A 112 -22.08 -4.36 2.80
CA PHE A 112 -22.14 -5.36 1.73
C PHE A 112 -20.77 -5.61 1.08
N ARG A 113 -20.03 -4.54 0.72
CA ARG A 113 -18.71 -4.67 0.08
C ARG A 113 -17.69 -5.35 0.97
N SER A 114 -17.60 -4.94 2.24
CA SER A 114 -16.66 -5.55 3.19
C SER A 114 -16.93 -7.05 3.39
N SER A 115 -18.19 -7.46 3.52
CA SER A 115 -18.56 -8.88 3.64
C SER A 115 -18.37 -9.67 2.34
N ASP A 116 -18.61 -9.07 1.17
CA ASP A 116 -18.31 -9.70 -0.12
C ASP A 116 -16.80 -9.91 -0.33
N TYR A 117 -15.99 -8.89 -0.02
CA TYR A 117 -14.53 -8.99 -0.13
C TYR A 117 -13.95 -10.00 0.86
N ALA A 118 -14.43 -10.03 2.10
CA ALA A 118 -14.03 -11.04 3.07
C ALA A 118 -14.41 -12.45 2.59
N LEU A 119 -15.61 -12.63 2.03
CA LEU A 119 -16.07 -13.91 1.52
C LEU A 119 -15.18 -14.41 0.37
N ARG A 120 -14.92 -13.54 -0.61
CA ARG A 120 -14.05 -13.86 -1.75
C ARG A 120 -12.61 -14.09 -1.33
N LEU A 121 -12.13 -13.42 -0.28
CA LEU A 121 -10.81 -13.67 0.27
C LEU A 121 -10.72 -15.09 0.84
N LEU A 122 -11.70 -15.49 1.66
CA LEU A 122 -11.75 -16.84 2.22
C LEU A 122 -11.95 -17.92 1.14
N GLU A 123 -12.66 -17.61 0.06
CA GLU A 123 -12.75 -18.48 -1.12
C GLU A 123 -11.37 -18.70 -1.78
N GLN A 124 -10.56 -17.66 -1.93
CA GLN A 124 -9.20 -17.80 -2.47
C GLN A 124 -8.27 -18.58 -1.52
N LEU A 125 -8.56 -18.56 -0.22
CA LEU A 125 -7.83 -19.28 0.82
C LEU A 125 -8.40 -20.67 1.13
N ASP A 126 -9.45 -21.11 0.42
CA ASP A 126 -10.12 -22.41 0.56
C ASP A 126 -10.75 -22.68 1.95
N ASP A 127 -11.18 -21.63 2.67
CA ASP A 127 -11.80 -21.75 4.00
C ASP A 127 -13.32 -21.93 3.93
N GLY A 128 -13.75 -23.18 3.74
CA GLY A 128 -15.16 -23.57 3.64
C GLY A 128 -16.03 -23.12 4.81
N GLU A 129 -15.54 -23.28 6.04
CA GLU A 129 -16.28 -22.94 7.26
C GLU A 129 -16.45 -21.42 7.40
N GLY A 130 -15.38 -20.65 7.12
CA GLY A 130 -15.42 -19.20 7.12
C GLY A 130 -16.43 -18.61 6.14
N MET A 131 -16.53 -19.21 4.95
CA MET A 131 -17.42 -18.73 3.89
C MET A 131 -18.90 -18.77 4.28
N GLU A 132 -19.37 -19.78 5.02
CA GLU A 132 -20.79 -19.91 5.37
C GLU A 132 -21.30 -18.76 6.27
N ALA A 133 -20.49 -18.37 7.26
CA ALA A 133 -20.82 -17.23 8.12
C ALA A 133 -20.82 -15.92 7.32
N LEU A 134 -19.81 -15.70 6.46
CA LEU A 134 -19.71 -14.49 5.64
C LEU A 134 -20.83 -14.39 4.59
N ARG A 135 -21.31 -15.52 4.04
CA ARG A 135 -22.52 -15.53 3.18
C ARG A 135 -23.73 -14.99 3.92
N THR A 136 -23.87 -15.29 5.21
CA THR A 136 -24.95 -14.78 6.04
C THR A 136 -24.83 -13.27 6.25
N PHE A 137 -23.64 -12.76 6.61
CA PHE A 137 -23.42 -11.32 6.77
C PHE A 137 -23.67 -10.56 5.47
N ARG A 138 -23.14 -11.07 4.35
CA ARG A 138 -23.34 -10.49 3.01
C ARG A 138 -24.81 -10.43 2.64
N ARG A 139 -25.57 -11.51 2.88
CA ARG A 139 -26.99 -11.56 2.60
C ARG A 139 -27.78 -10.55 3.44
N GLN A 140 -27.50 -10.44 4.74
CA GLN A 140 -28.16 -9.46 5.60
C GLN A 140 -27.90 -8.01 5.14
N ALA A 141 -26.65 -7.70 4.75
CA ALA A 141 -26.31 -6.39 4.21
C ALA A 141 -26.99 -6.12 2.86
N LEU A 142 -27.09 -7.13 1.99
CA LEU A 142 -27.78 -7.03 0.71
C LEU A 142 -29.29 -6.81 0.88
N GLU A 143 -29.93 -7.53 1.81
CA GLU A 143 -31.36 -7.36 2.15
C GLU A 143 -31.62 -5.94 2.67
N ALA A 144 -30.73 -5.41 3.52
CA ALA A 144 -30.82 -4.03 4.00
C ALA A 144 -30.64 -3.00 2.87
N LEU A 145 -29.68 -3.21 1.97
CA LEU A 145 -29.44 -2.34 0.82
C LEU A 145 -30.65 -2.31 -0.13
N ALA A 146 -31.23 -3.48 -0.42
CA ALA A 146 -32.42 -3.58 -1.26
C ALA A 146 -33.62 -2.85 -0.67
N ALA A 147 -33.77 -2.90 0.66
CA ALA A 147 -34.81 -2.16 1.37
C ALA A 147 -34.60 -0.62 1.31
N GLU A 148 -33.36 -0.14 1.39
CA GLU A 148 -33.03 1.29 1.26
C GLU A 148 -33.33 1.83 -0.15
N GLU A 149 -32.99 1.06 -1.18
CA GLU A 149 -33.19 1.46 -2.58
C GLU A 149 -34.63 1.22 -3.09
N ASN A 150 -35.53 0.67 -2.26
CA ASN A 150 -36.90 0.23 -2.64
C ASN A 150 -36.91 -0.73 -3.84
N ILE A 151 -35.88 -1.55 -3.99
CA ILE A 151 -35.76 -2.52 -5.08
C ILE A 151 -36.31 -3.85 -4.59
N SER A 152 -37.44 -4.30 -5.14
CA SER A 152 -37.88 -5.68 -5.00
C SER A 152 -36.92 -6.58 -5.77
N VAL A 153 -36.37 -7.61 -5.10
CA VAL A 153 -35.42 -8.56 -5.68
C VAL A 153 -36.14 -9.38 -6.76
N GLN A 154 -36.25 -8.83 -7.97
CA GLN A 154 -36.51 -9.61 -9.17
C GLN A 154 -35.17 -10.07 -9.74
N GLN A 155 -35.12 -11.37 -10.04
CA GLN A 155 -33.96 -12.10 -10.55
C GLN A 155 -33.22 -11.30 -11.63
N ALA A 156 -31.94 -11.05 -11.38
CA ALA A 156 -31.01 -10.57 -12.39
C ALA A 156 -30.66 -11.73 -13.34
N ASP A 157 -31.51 -11.99 -14.32
CA ASP A 157 -31.08 -12.59 -15.58
C ASP A 157 -30.50 -11.48 -16.45
N GLU A 158 -29.24 -11.13 -16.21
CA GLU A 158 -28.34 -10.59 -17.23
C GLU A 158 -26.93 -10.59 -16.65
N THR A 159 -26.12 -11.55 -17.09
CA THR A 159 -24.66 -11.49 -16.96
C THR A 159 -24.16 -10.18 -17.59
N PRO A 160 -23.50 -9.29 -16.84
CA PRO A 160 -22.84 -8.14 -17.45
C PRO A 160 -21.71 -8.64 -18.34
N ASN A 161 -21.71 -8.19 -19.59
CA ASN A 161 -20.62 -8.43 -20.52
C ASN A 161 -19.31 -7.85 -19.94
N PRO A 162 -18.15 -8.50 -20.16
CA PRO A 162 -16.88 -7.98 -19.68
C PRO A 162 -16.64 -6.58 -20.25
N ILE A 163 -16.49 -5.59 -19.37
CA ILE A 163 -15.96 -4.29 -19.75
C ILE A 163 -14.46 -4.51 -19.92
N GLU A 164 -14.01 -4.65 -21.17
CA GLU A 164 -12.60 -4.41 -21.51
C GLU A 164 -12.28 -2.97 -21.13
N VAL A 165 -11.47 -2.82 -20.09
CA VAL A 165 -10.91 -1.54 -19.70
C VAL A 165 -9.79 -1.26 -20.70
N ASP A 166 -10.15 -0.57 -21.78
CA ASP A 166 -9.17 0.11 -22.62
C ASP A 166 -8.51 1.18 -21.73
N ASP A 167 -7.19 1.11 -21.59
CA ASP A 167 -6.35 1.96 -20.77
C ASP A 167 -5.99 3.23 -21.57
N PRO A 168 -6.67 4.37 -21.38
CA PRO A 168 -6.42 5.56 -22.18
C PRO A 168 -5.73 6.58 -21.28
N ASP A 169 -4.41 6.50 -21.23
CA ASP A 169 -3.45 7.61 -21.08
C ASP A 169 -2.15 7.10 -20.44
N ALA A 170 -1.43 6.26 -21.20
CA ALA A 170 0.02 6.45 -21.29
C ALA A 170 0.26 7.76 -22.03
N ASP A 171 0.29 8.88 -21.30
CA ASP A 171 0.76 10.14 -21.84
C ASP A 171 2.25 9.99 -22.15
N ASP A 172 2.54 10.05 -23.44
CA ASP A 172 3.82 9.94 -24.11
C ASP A 172 4.68 11.16 -23.76
N GLY A 173 5.34 11.09 -22.61
CA GLY A 173 6.59 11.79 -22.38
C GLY A 173 7.74 10.93 -22.88
N THR A 174 7.98 10.95 -24.19
CA THR A 174 9.07 10.23 -24.83
C THR A 174 10.43 10.71 -24.30
N ASP A 175 10.96 10.00 -23.30
CA ASP A 175 12.39 9.80 -23.14
C ASP A 175 12.62 8.29 -23.17
N GLY A 176 12.72 7.75 -24.39
CA GLY A 176 13.09 6.37 -24.64
C GLY A 176 14.50 6.12 -24.12
N ASP A 177 14.60 5.40 -23.01
CA ASP A 177 15.83 4.79 -22.52
C ASP A 177 15.45 3.39 -22.04
N GLU A 178 15.96 2.37 -22.74
CA GLU A 178 15.77 0.96 -22.41
C GLU A 178 16.05 0.73 -20.92
N GLY A 179 15.10 0.14 -20.21
CA GLY A 179 15.21 -0.15 -18.79
C GLY A 179 16.47 -0.96 -18.52
N VAL A 180 17.42 -0.37 -17.80
CA VAL A 180 18.61 -1.10 -17.36
C VAL A 180 18.25 -1.83 -16.08
N GLU A 181 18.36 -3.16 -16.12
CA GLU A 181 18.31 -3.97 -14.89
C GLU A 181 19.42 -3.49 -13.93
N PRO A 182 19.09 -3.26 -12.64
CA PRO A 182 20.10 -2.85 -11.67
C PRO A 182 21.16 -3.95 -11.48
N ASP A 183 22.41 -3.55 -11.23
CA ASP A 183 23.50 -4.49 -10.94
C ASP A 183 23.10 -5.44 -9.77
N THR A 184 23.39 -6.74 -9.88
CA THR A 184 23.02 -7.78 -8.89
C THR A 184 23.50 -7.48 -7.47
N GLU A 185 24.60 -6.73 -7.33
CA GLU A 185 25.17 -6.29 -6.05
C GLU A 185 24.22 -5.39 -5.26
N VAL A 186 23.35 -4.65 -5.94
CA VAL A 186 22.43 -3.66 -5.34
C VAL A 186 21.19 -4.34 -4.74
N LEU A 187 20.90 -5.55 -5.21
CA LEU A 187 19.80 -6.39 -4.73
C LEU A 187 20.18 -7.16 -3.44
N SER A 188 21.43 -7.09 -2.99
CA SER A 188 21.91 -7.82 -1.80
C SER A 188 22.13 -6.88 -0.61
N ARG A 189 21.61 -7.22 0.56
CA ARG A 189 21.92 -6.51 1.82
C ARG A 189 23.18 -7.06 2.48
N ASP A 190 23.85 -6.24 3.29
CA ASP A 190 24.90 -6.70 4.20
C ASP A 190 24.25 -7.33 5.44
N GLY A 191 24.22 -8.67 5.52
CA GLY A 191 23.60 -9.43 6.61
C GLY A 191 23.78 -10.95 6.48
N ASP A 192 23.34 -11.72 7.48
CA ASP A 192 23.43 -13.18 7.53
C ASP A 192 22.46 -13.84 6.53
N PRO A 193 22.94 -14.51 5.45
CA PRO A 193 22.09 -15.06 4.38
C PRO A 193 21.08 -16.11 4.85
N ASP A 194 21.21 -16.63 6.08
CA ASP A 194 20.39 -17.71 6.64
C ASP A 194 19.11 -17.23 7.38
N THR A 195 18.68 -15.99 7.17
CA THR A 195 17.39 -15.52 7.72
C THR A 195 16.21 -16.13 6.95
N THR A 196 15.15 -16.54 7.66
CA THR A 196 13.97 -17.25 7.13
C THR A 196 13.22 -16.53 5.99
N ILE A 197 13.46 -15.24 5.79
CA ILE A 197 12.81 -14.38 4.78
C ILE A 197 13.79 -14.00 3.65
N GLY A 198 15.06 -14.37 3.80
CA GLY A 198 16.15 -13.96 2.94
C GLY A 198 16.63 -12.52 3.19
N ASN A 199 17.80 -12.21 2.62
CA ASN A 199 18.44 -10.90 2.72
C ASN A 199 18.36 -10.06 1.45
N ARG A 200 17.63 -10.54 0.43
CA ARG A 200 17.44 -9.78 -0.81
C ARG A 200 16.70 -8.47 -0.53
N ARG A 201 17.25 -7.36 -1.03
CA ARG A 201 16.61 -6.05 -1.03
C ARG A 201 15.42 -6.08 -1.98
N LEU A 202 14.27 -5.61 -1.49
CA LEU A 202 13.05 -5.60 -2.29
C LEU A 202 13.10 -4.46 -3.32
N GLU A 203 12.81 -4.80 -4.56
CA GLU A 203 12.61 -3.86 -5.66
C GLU A 203 11.34 -3.04 -5.43
N TYR A 204 11.19 -1.96 -6.20
CA TYR A 204 9.99 -1.15 -6.12
C TYR A 204 8.74 -1.90 -6.62
N GLU A 205 7.74 -1.96 -5.76
CA GLU A 205 6.38 -2.40 -6.11
C GLU A 205 5.38 -1.24 -5.99
N PRO A 206 4.62 -0.91 -7.05
CA PRO A 206 3.59 0.12 -7.01
C PRO A 206 2.32 -0.40 -6.32
N TRP A 207 1.63 0.48 -5.61
CA TRP A 207 0.27 0.29 -5.15
C TRP A 207 -0.66 0.08 -6.34
N THR A 208 -1.49 -0.95 -6.25
CA THR A 208 -2.58 -1.20 -7.20
C THR A 208 -3.80 -0.43 -6.74
N VAL A 209 -4.43 0.35 -7.62
CA VAL A 209 -5.58 1.17 -7.24
C VAL A 209 -6.75 0.30 -6.76
N VAL A 210 -7.30 0.69 -5.61
CA VAL A 210 -8.36 0.01 -4.88
C VAL A 210 -9.57 0.95 -4.84
N PRO A 211 -10.72 0.62 -5.47
CA PRO A 211 -11.93 1.44 -5.46
C PRO A 211 -12.60 1.48 -4.07
N VAL A 212 -12.43 2.58 -3.36
CA VAL A 212 -12.91 2.76 -1.98
C VAL A 212 -14.31 3.37 -1.94
N GLY A 213 -14.60 4.32 -2.83
CA GLY A 213 -15.81 5.12 -2.74
C GLY A 213 -16.08 5.93 -4.00
N GLY A 214 -17.12 6.76 -3.95
CA GLY A 214 -17.53 7.62 -5.06
C GLY A 214 -16.75 8.93 -5.15
N SER A 215 -16.94 9.64 -6.26
CA SER A 215 -16.34 10.95 -6.51
C SER A 215 -16.84 12.05 -5.56
N ASP A 216 -17.97 11.83 -4.88
CA ASP A 216 -18.57 12.75 -3.91
C ASP A 216 -17.62 13.07 -2.74
N VAL A 217 -16.78 12.10 -2.38
CA VAL A 217 -15.75 12.22 -1.34
C VAL A 217 -14.74 13.33 -1.68
N ILE A 218 -14.36 13.44 -2.96
CA ILE A 218 -13.43 14.44 -3.47
C ILE A 218 -14.12 15.77 -3.78
N GLU A 219 -15.41 15.73 -4.10
CA GLU A 219 -16.23 16.93 -4.31
C GLU A 219 -16.48 17.68 -2.98
N TYR A 220 -16.75 16.93 -1.90
CA TYR A 220 -17.10 17.46 -0.58
C TYR A 220 -16.10 17.13 0.53
N PRO A 221 -14.79 17.43 0.38
CA PRO A 221 -13.73 16.98 1.30
C PRO A 221 -13.77 17.67 2.67
N ARG A 222 -14.69 18.61 2.89
CA ARG A 222 -14.90 19.26 4.20
C ARG A 222 -15.77 18.43 5.13
N ARG A 223 -16.59 17.51 4.60
CA ARG A 223 -17.43 16.63 5.39
C ARG A 223 -16.56 15.74 6.28
N LYS A 224 -16.99 15.49 7.52
CA LYS A 224 -16.29 14.61 8.46
C LYS A 224 -16.12 13.21 7.87
N ALA A 225 -17.17 12.70 7.22
CA ALA A 225 -17.19 11.43 6.48
C ALA A 225 -16.07 11.34 5.44
N SER A 226 -16.07 12.28 4.50
CA SER A 226 -15.10 12.33 3.41
C SER A 226 -13.67 12.44 3.94
N LYS A 227 -13.41 13.28 4.95
CA LYS A 227 -12.08 13.36 5.56
C LYS A 227 -11.60 12.03 6.15
N ALA A 228 -12.49 11.29 6.81
CA ALA A 228 -12.14 10.00 7.40
C ALA A 228 -11.83 8.96 6.31
N GLN A 229 -12.62 8.91 5.23
CA GLN A 229 -12.37 8.02 4.09
C GLN A 229 -11.09 8.37 3.34
N LEU A 230 -10.84 9.66 3.05
CA LEU A 230 -9.56 10.10 2.47
C LEU A 230 -8.39 9.71 3.37
N ARG A 231 -8.50 9.91 4.70
CA ARG A 231 -7.43 9.56 5.64
C ARG A 231 -7.15 8.06 5.64
N ALA A 232 -8.18 7.22 5.62
CA ALA A 232 -8.03 5.77 5.57
C ALA A 232 -7.30 5.31 4.29
N ALA A 233 -7.68 5.86 3.13
CA ALA A 233 -7.02 5.55 1.85
C ALA A 233 -5.57 6.06 1.82
N VAL A 234 -5.32 7.29 2.27
CA VAL A 234 -3.96 7.87 2.34
C VAL A 234 -3.07 7.08 3.29
N SER A 235 -3.58 6.73 4.48
CA SER A 235 -2.83 5.95 5.47
C SER A 235 -2.39 4.61 4.90
N GLU A 236 -3.29 3.93 4.20
CA GLU A 236 -3.00 2.64 3.58
C GLU A 236 -1.97 2.76 2.45
N ILE A 237 -2.15 3.70 1.51
CA ILE A 237 -1.21 3.93 0.40
C ILE A 237 0.17 4.32 0.93
N VAL A 238 0.25 5.20 1.94
CA VAL A 238 1.53 5.63 2.54
C VAL A 238 2.18 4.49 3.30
N SER A 239 1.43 3.67 4.03
CA SER A 239 1.97 2.51 4.74
C SER A 239 2.65 1.50 3.79
N PHE A 240 2.10 1.37 2.58
CA PHE A 240 2.60 0.49 1.53
C PHE A 240 3.76 1.10 0.70
N GLU A 241 3.56 2.28 0.09
CA GLU A 241 4.53 2.90 -0.82
C GLU A 241 5.49 3.91 -0.17
N GLY A 242 5.31 4.25 1.10
CA GLY A 242 6.09 5.28 1.79
C GLY A 242 7.60 4.97 1.80
N PRO A 243 8.48 5.96 1.58
CA PRO A 243 8.21 7.35 1.20
C PRO A 243 7.62 7.50 -0.21
N ILE A 244 6.57 8.31 -0.35
CA ILE A 244 5.85 8.55 -1.61
C ILE A 244 5.70 10.05 -1.91
N HIS A 245 5.98 10.47 -3.15
CA HIS A 245 5.80 11.87 -3.54
C HIS A 245 4.32 12.28 -3.55
N ILE A 246 4.02 13.50 -3.10
CA ILE A 246 2.64 14.00 -2.94
C ILE A 246 1.83 13.94 -4.23
N ASP A 247 2.44 14.15 -5.39
CA ASP A 247 1.73 14.10 -6.68
C ASP A 247 1.30 12.67 -7.03
N ARG A 248 2.17 11.69 -6.75
CA ARG A 248 1.83 10.27 -6.94
C ARG A 248 0.73 9.86 -5.98
N LEU A 249 0.88 10.20 -4.70
CA LEU A 249 -0.14 9.92 -3.69
C LEU A 249 -1.50 10.53 -4.07
N THR A 250 -1.50 11.77 -4.57
CA THR A 250 -2.72 12.46 -5.01
C THR A 250 -3.40 11.71 -6.16
N ARG A 251 -2.63 11.25 -7.15
CA ARG A 251 -3.16 10.48 -8.28
C ARG A 251 -3.78 9.15 -7.84
N LEU A 252 -3.09 8.40 -6.97
CA LEU A 252 -3.60 7.13 -6.46
C LEU A 252 -4.89 7.32 -5.65
N VAL A 253 -4.93 8.35 -4.79
CA VAL A 253 -6.13 8.69 -4.01
C VAL A 253 -7.29 9.07 -4.94
N LEU A 254 -7.07 9.90 -5.95
CA LEU A 254 -8.12 10.26 -6.92
C LEU A 254 -8.67 9.03 -7.65
N ALA A 255 -7.78 8.13 -8.09
CA ALA A 255 -8.17 6.91 -8.76
C ALA A 255 -8.97 5.96 -7.84
N SER A 256 -8.64 5.90 -6.55
CA SER A 256 -9.40 5.13 -5.54
C SER A 256 -10.83 5.64 -5.32
N PHE A 257 -11.14 6.89 -5.70
CA PHE A 257 -12.48 7.48 -5.62
C PHE A 257 -13.12 7.66 -7.01
N ASP A 258 -12.76 6.79 -7.96
CA ASP A 258 -13.28 6.71 -9.33
C ASP A 258 -13.04 7.97 -10.20
N ILE A 259 -12.06 8.80 -9.82
CA ILE A 259 -11.65 9.94 -10.64
C ILE A 259 -10.48 9.51 -11.52
N ARG A 260 -10.81 8.98 -12.70
CA ARG A 260 -9.82 8.58 -13.72
C ARG A 260 -9.30 9.78 -14.51
N ARG A 261 -10.21 10.66 -14.96
CA ARG A 261 -9.86 11.93 -15.62
C ARG A 261 -9.83 13.06 -14.61
N LYS A 262 -8.62 13.46 -14.24
CA LYS A 262 -8.35 14.47 -13.22
C LYS A 262 -8.22 15.87 -13.82
N THR A 263 -8.88 16.84 -13.20
CA THR A 263 -8.66 18.26 -13.48
C THR A 263 -7.58 18.82 -12.56
N THR A 264 -6.82 19.83 -13.00
CA THR A 264 -5.82 20.53 -12.16
C THR A 264 -6.42 21.04 -10.84
N ARG A 265 -7.70 21.45 -10.88
CA ARG A 265 -8.46 21.88 -9.70
C ARG A 265 -8.67 20.76 -8.69
N GLN A 266 -9.00 19.54 -9.14
CA GLN A 266 -9.17 18.38 -8.28
C GLN A 266 -7.83 17.92 -7.68
N GLU A 267 -6.76 17.89 -8.48
CA GLU A 267 -5.42 17.56 -8.01
C GLU A 267 -4.95 18.54 -6.94
N THR A 268 -5.03 19.85 -7.21
CA THR A 268 -4.59 20.90 -6.28
C THR A 268 -5.40 20.87 -4.98
N ARG A 269 -6.71 20.63 -5.08
CA ARG A 269 -7.57 20.53 -3.90
C ARG A 269 -7.21 19.30 -3.06
N THR A 270 -7.08 18.14 -3.70
CA THR A 270 -6.83 16.86 -3.04
C THR A 270 -5.45 16.84 -2.41
N SER A 271 -4.41 17.27 -3.13
CA SER A 271 -3.06 17.43 -2.58
C SER A 271 -3.06 18.41 -1.41
N GLY A 272 -3.82 19.52 -1.48
CA GLY A 272 -3.99 20.45 -0.37
C GLY A 272 -4.70 19.83 0.84
N VAL A 273 -5.67 18.93 0.64
CA VAL A 273 -6.31 18.17 1.74
C VAL A 273 -5.31 17.22 2.37
N ILE A 274 -4.58 16.45 1.57
CA ILE A 274 -3.56 15.50 2.04
C ILE A 274 -2.50 16.24 2.85
N LYS A 275 -1.95 17.36 2.34
CA LYS A 275 -0.96 18.19 3.04
C LYS A 275 -1.44 18.69 4.41
N ARG A 276 -2.75 18.97 4.56
CA ARG A 276 -3.34 19.37 5.86
C ARG A 276 -3.56 18.18 6.81
N MET A 277 -3.65 16.96 6.30
CA MET A 277 -3.75 15.74 7.11
C MET A 277 -2.36 15.31 7.61
N CYS A 278 -1.32 15.55 6.80
CA CYS A 278 0.06 15.34 7.16
C CYS A 278 0.44 16.25 8.34
N ALA A 279 1.17 15.69 9.30
CA ALA A 279 1.97 16.51 10.19
C ALA A 279 3.04 17.28 9.39
N THR A 280 3.23 18.56 9.71
CA THR A 280 4.35 19.36 9.19
C THR A 280 5.46 19.36 10.23
N GLY A 281 6.57 18.67 9.98
CA GLY A 281 7.65 18.56 10.95
C GLY A 281 8.85 17.77 10.45
N ARG A 282 10.01 17.96 11.10
CA ARG A 282 11.27 17.27 10.80
C ARG A 282 11.28 15.90 11.49
N GLY A 283 10.84 14.85 10.80
CA GLY A 283 11.21 13.45 11.08
C GLY A 283 10.75 12.82 12.40
N ALA A 284 10.17 13.57 13.34
CA ALA A 284 9.66 13.01 14.59
C ALA A 284 8.24 12.46 14.39
N ARG A 285 7.99 11.22 14.84
CA ARG A 285 6.65 10.68 15.02
C ARG A 285 5.85 11.68 15.86
N ILE A 286 4.86 12.32 15.25
CA ILE A 286 3.91 13.19 15.95
C ILE A 286 2.76 12.30 16.40
N ASP A 287 2.58 12.17 17.71
CA ASP A 287 1.50 11.35 18.27
C ASP A 287 0.14 11.79 17.69
N GLY A 288 -0.61 10.81 17.17
CA GLY A 288 -1.92 11.02 16.53
C GLY A 288 -1.89 11.24 15.01
N HIS A 289 -0.72 11.24 14.37
CA HIS A 289 -0.59 11.25 12.90
C HIS A 289 -0.06 9.93 12.37
N ASP A 290 -0.73 9.39 11.35
CA ASP A 290 -0.34 8.13 10.68
C ASP A 290 0.78 8.37 9.65
N PHE A 291 0.94 9.62 9.22
CA PHE A 291 1.91 10.04 8.20
C PHE A 291 2.26 11.53 8.31
N TRP A 292 3.42 11.91 7.77
CA TRP A 292 3.95 13.28 7.77
C TRP A 292 4.61 13.61 6.42
N ILE A 293 4.79 14.89 6.11
CA ILE A 293 5.38 15.34 4.84
C ILE A 293 6.70 16.08 5.07
N ASP A 294 7.73 15.76 4.28
CA ASP A 294 9.02 16.42 4.33
C ASP A 294 9.09 17.68 3.45
N GLY A 295 10.21 18.40 3.51
CA GLY A 295 10.44 19.62 2.73
C GLY A 295 10.56 19.38 1.23
N ASP A 296 10.82 18.15 0.79
CA ASP A 296 10.96 17.75 -0.60
C ASP A 296 9.63 17.27 -1.22
N GLY A 297 8.54 17.27 -0.43
CA GLY A 297 7.21 16.89 -0.89
C GLY A 297 6.93 15.38 -0.81
N PHE A 298 7.75 14.63 -0.07
CA PHE A 298 7.53 13.20 0.16
C PHE A 298 6.76 12.98 1.46
N VAL A 299 5.74 12.13 1.38
CA VAL A 299 4.93 11.69 2.50
C VAL A 299 5.51 10.39 3.04
N TRP A 300 5.82 10.40 4.33
CA TRP A 300 6.46 9.32 5.06
C TRP A 300 5.46 8.67 6.04
N PRO A 301 5.52 7.33 6.23
CA PRO A 301 4.83 6.67 7.31
C PRO A 301 5.34 7.17 8.66
N ALA A 302 4.48 7.22 9.68
CA ALA A 302 4.88 7.64 11.02
C ALA A 302 5.89 6.68 11.68
N GLU A 303 5.97 5.43 11.21
CA GLU A 303 6.92 4.42 11.71
C GLU A 303 8.33 4.60 11.14
N ILE A 304 8.51 5.36 10.06
CA ILE A 304 9.83 5.55 9.43
C ILE A 304 10.42 6.89 9.85
N ASP A 305 11.61 6.82 10.43
CA ASP A 305 12.41 7.98 10.80
C ASP A 305 13.39 8.32 9.68
N ARG A 306 13.10 9.39 8.95
CA ARG A 306 13.87 9.88 7.80
C ARG A 306 15.36 10.03 8.07
N GLU A 307 15.76 10.42 9.27
CA GLU A 307 17.16 10.73 9.58
C GLU A 307 17.99 9.45 9.80
N THR A 308 17.34 8.37 10.25
CA THR A 308 18.01 7.08 10.50
C THR A 308 17.74 6.05 9.41
N TRP A 309 16.75 6.29 8.54
CA TRP A 309 16.37 5.37 7.48
C TRP A 309 17.45 5.25 6.40
N SER A 310 18.03 4.06 6.25
CA SER A 310 19.11 3.77 5.30
C SER A 310 18.75 2.81 4.16
N GLU A 311 17.47 2.47 4.02
CA GLU A 311 17.00 1.64 2.90
C GLU A 311 16.77 2.45 1.61
N PHE A 312 16.64 1.72 0.50
CA PHE A 312 16.29 2.25 -0.82
C PHE A 312 15.71 1.10 -1.66
N ARG A 313 14.82 1.42 -2.61
CA ARG A 313 14.15 0.44 -3.48
C ARG A 313 14.68 0.54 -4.92
N PRO A 314 15.47 -0.46 -5.39
CA PRO A 314 15.94 -0.51 -6.77
C PRO A 314 14.79 -0.59 -7.78
N ALA A 315 15.06 -0.21 -9.02
CA ALA A 315 14.13 -0.46 -10.12
C ALA A 315 13.97 -1.99 -10.33
N GLY A 316 12.73 -2.44 -10.44
CA GLY A 316 12.40 -3.78 -10.92
C GLY A 316 11.64 -3.66 -12.25
N ASP A 317 10.66 -4.54 -12.45
CA ASP A 317 9.78 -4.53 -13.63
C ASP A 317 8.94 -3.23 -13.77
N HIS A 318 8.81 -2.47 -12.67
CA HIS A 318 8.00 -1.26 -12.63
C HIS A 318 8.85 0.01 -12.70
N HIS A 319 8.56 0.83 -13.72
CA HIS A 319 9.25 2.10 -13.92
C HIS A 319 8.68 3.20 -13.02
N ARG A 320 9.51 3.78 -12.16
CA ARG A 320 9.18 5.00 -11.42
C ARG A 320 9.88 6.22 -12.04
N PRO A 321 9.15 7.31 -12.37
CA PRO A 321 9.77 8.59 -12.72
C PRO A 321 10.76 9.05 -11.64
N PHE A 322 11.94 9.52 -12.05
CA PHE A 322 13.05 9.80 -11.12
C PHE A 322 12.71 10.88 -10.08
N HIS A 323 11.92 11.89 -10.45
CA HIS A 323 11.45 12.94 -9.54
C HIS A 323 10.47 12.42 -8.45
N LEU A 324 9.92 11.21 -8.61
CA LEU A 324 9.07 10.53 -7.63
C LEU A 324 9.87 9.58 -6.71
N ILE A 325 11.21 9.59 -6.79
CA ILE A 325 12.09 8.84 -5.90
C ILE A 325 12.61 9.81 -4.84
N SER A 326 12.52 9.44 -3.56
CA SER A 326 12.94 10.32 -2.47
C SER A 326 14.44 10.65 -2.59
N PRO A 327 14.86 11.91 -2.36
CA PRO A 327 16.29 12.24 -2.26
C PRO A 327 17.02 11.39 -1.22
N VAL A 328 16.32 10.94 -0.17
CA VAL A 328 16.87 10.06 0.86
C VAL A 328 17.15 8.66 0.32
N GLU A 329 16.26 8.09 -0.51
CA GLU A 329 16.50 6.81 -1.20
C GLU A 329 17.74 6.89 -2.10
N ILE A 330 17.88 7.98 -2.84
CA ILE A 330 19.01 8.22 -3.75
C ILE A 330 20.32 8.36 -2.95
N ALA A 331 20.30 9.13 -1.85
CA ALA A 331 21.45 9.29 -0.97
C ALA A 331 21.85 7.95 -0.33
N ASN A 332 20.89 7.14 0.10
CA ASN A 332 21.15 5.82 0.68
C ASN A 332 21.79 4.86 -0.34
N ALA A 333 21.30 4.85 -1.58
CA ALA A 333 21.93 4.09 -2.66
C ALA A 333 23.38 4.55 -2.92
N ALA A 334 23.63 5.86 -2.90
CA ALA A 334 24.98 6.41 -3.07
C ALA A 334 25.92 6.04 -1.90
N ARG A 335 25.45 6.09 -0.64
CA ARG A 335 26.22 5.64 0.53
C ARG A 335 26.56 4.16 0.44
N PHE A 336 25.61 3.33 0.03
CA PHE A 336 25.80 1.89 -0.16
C PHE A 336 26.88 1.60 -1.21
N LEU A 337 26.77 2.20 -2.40
CA LEU A 337 27.74 2.03 -3.48
C LEU A 337 29.15 2.51 -3.09
N ARG A 338 29.24 3.63 -2.37
CA ARG A 338 30.51 4.16 -1.84
C ARG A 338 31.13 3.23 -0.80
N GLY A 339 30.32 2.59 0.04
CA GLY A 339 30.77 1.60 1.01
C GLY A 339 31.35 0.35 0.34
N LYS A 340 30.71 -0.12 -0.74
CA LYS A 340 31.18 -1.29 -1.52
C LYS A 340 32.41 -0.99 -2.38
N ASN A 341 32.55 0.24 -2.86
CA ASN A 341 33.64 0.65 -3.75
C ASN A 341 34.37 1.90 -3.22
N PRO A 342 35.23 1.75 -2.18
CA PRO A 342 36.01 2.86 -1.66
C PRO A 342 36.92 3.46 -2.74
N GLY A 343 36.85 4.78 -2.93
CA GLY A 343 37.68 5.49 -3.93
C GLY A 343 37.02 5.72 -5.30
N MET A 344 35.74 5.35 -5.47
CA MET A 344 34.96 5.72 -6.65
C MET A 344 34.80 7.24 -6.76
N ALA A 345 35.08 7.80 -7.94
CA ALA A 345 34.91 9.23 -8.20
C ALA A 345 33.41 9.62 -8.29
N ASP A 346 33.06 10.82 -7.85
CA ASP A 346 31.67 11.29 -7.79
C ASP A 346 30.89 11.20 -9.13
N PRO A 347 31.46 11.52 -10.31
CA PRO A 347 30.74 11.36 -11.57
C PRO A 347 30.40 9.91 -11.91
N GLU A 348 31.26 8.96 -11.50
CA GLU A 348 31.01 7.53 -11.67
C GLU A 348 29.93 7.06 -10.70
N LEU A 349 30.00 7.50 -9.45
CA LEU A 349 28.99 7.21 -8.43
C LEU A 349 27.60 7.69 -8.87
N ARG A 350 27.49 8.92 -9.41
CA ARG A 350 26.22 9.45 -9.96
C ARG A 350 25.62 8.53 -11.02
N ARG A 351 26.43 8.10 -11.99
CA ARG A 351 25.99 7.20 -13.06
C ARG A 351 25.53 5.83 -12.52
N ARG A 352 26.28 5.24 -11.58
CA ARG A 352 25.86 3.97 -10.96
C ARG A 352 24.57 4.12 -10.14
N VAL A 353 24.41 5.20 -9.38
CA VAL A 353 23.17 5.49 -8.63
C VAL A 353 21.98 5.65 -9.58
N MET A 354 22.13 6.33 -10.72
CA MET A 354 21.06 6.43 -11.71
C MET A 354 20.66 5.04 -12.24
N ARG A 355 21.65 4.16 -12.48
CA ARG A 355 21.40 2.79 -12.92
C ARG A 355 20.61 1.97 -11.89
N VAL A 356 20.84 2.16 -10.59
CA VAL A 356 20.04 1.52 -9.52
C VAL A 356 18.54 1.77 -9.70
N PHE A 357 18.18 2.95 -10.20
CA PHE A 357 16.79 3.36 -10.41
C PHE A 357 16.35 3.28 -11.89
N GLY A 358 17.08 2.51 -12.72
CA GLY A 358 16.74 2.27 -14.12
C GLY A 358 16.80 3.54 -14.97
N ARG A 359 17.84 4.37 -14.81
CA ARG A 359 18.12 5.54 -15.67
C ARG A 359 19.55 5.52 -16.19
N GLN A 360 19.75 5.88 -17.46
CA GLN A 360 21.07 6.17 -18.00
C GLN A 360 21.26 7.67 -18.31
N ARG A 361 20.20 8.36 -18.73
CA ARG A 361 20.27 9.78 -19.16
C ARG A 361 20.11 10.77 -18.00
N GLU A 362 21.00 11.74 -17.95
CA GLU A 362 20.98 12.84 -16.98
C GLU A 362 20.19 14.02 -17.57
N THR A 363 18.87 14.00 -17.39
CA THR A 363 17.97 15.11 -17.76
C THR A 363 17.88 16.12 -16.61
N GLN A 364 17.41 17.35 -16.88
CA GLN A 364 17.31 18.39 -15.85
C GLN A 364 16.54 17.92 -14.58
N PRO A 365 15.38 17.25 -14.68
CA PRO A 365 14.68 16.74 -13.50
C PRO A 365 15.50 15.70 -12.70
N VAL A 366 16.31 14.89 -13.39
CA VAL A 366 17.21 13.92 -12.75
C VAL A 366 18.35 14.66 -12.03
N THR A 367 18.97 15.64 -12.68
CA THR A 367 20.05 16.46 -12.10
C THR A 367 19.58 17.21 -10.86
N ASP A 368 18.39 17.81 -10.89
CA ASP A 368 17.81 18.54 -9.77
C ASP A 368 17.60 17.61 -8.57
N GLN A 369 17.05 16.42 -8.81
CA GLN A 369 16.79 15.43 -7.76
C GLN A 369 18.08 14.82 -7.20
N LEU A 370 19.07 14.54 -8.05
CA LEU A 370 20.41 14.11 -7.64
C LEU A 370 21.07 15.18 -6.77
N SER A 371 20.93 16.46 -7.11
CA SER A 371 21.53 17.55 -6.33
C SER A 371 20.95 17.61 -4.92
N LYS A 372 19.63 17.42 -4.76
CA LYS A 372 19.00 17.30 -3.43
C LYS A 372 19.55 16.11 -2.64
N ALA A 373 19.73 14.96 -3.29
CA ALA A 373 20.27 13.77 -2.65
C ALA A 373 21.74 13.94 -2.22
N TRP A 374 22.56 14.59 -3.05
CA TRP A 374 23.97 14.86 -2.73
C TRP A 374 24.15 15.80 -1.55
N ASN A 375 23.22 16.74 -1.34
CA ASN A 375 23.23 17.59 -0.15
C ASN A 375 22.98 16.82 1.16
N LEU A 376 22.54 15.57 1.08
CA LEU A 376 22.34 14.69 2.23
C LEU A 376 23.55 13.77 2.50
N LEU A 377 24.48 13.62 1.56
CA LEU A 377 25.65 12.73 1.66
C LEU A 377 26.76 13.29 2.55
#